data_AF-A0A366EIR2-F1
#
_entry.id   AF-A0A366EIR2-F1
#
_cell.length_a   1.000
_cell.length_b   1.000
_cell.length_c   1.000
_cell.angle_alpha   90.00
_cell.angle_beta   90.00
_cell.angle_gamma   90.00
#
_symmetry.space_group_name_H-M   'P 1'
#
loop_
_entity.id
_entity.type
_entity.pdbx_description
1 polymer ?
#
loop_
_entity_poly.entity_id
_entity_poly.type
_entity_poly.pdbx_seq_one_letter_code
_entity_poly.pdbx_strand_id
1 'polypeptide(L)'
;MNEPEYDAVASAGWSEGRNLPDETHPANLPVGSIAVKAAWRLMTDADTPAIRARYYVVENAEVVDVSASLAAGRIVCAKADIGLVGFHIMIKTRYRPQWLWSTFEQIDNVPPAGVGDAREPDAKDAGAPYSYYDPRHPNSDLPKFGSPETRPVSVTNPPSPDPEPMQVTRRFPIHTSTMAMNRAFWALSGIRGSVWEHYMLVASQWPTAPNPPGPQNDGGFFPGLTVDRDKPSENYQSTDPATQGQENLVNTTLETYLQDGASSCMACHNVGNVRGRDFSGFLAAVR
;
A
#
# COMPACT_ATOMS: atom_id res chain seq x y z
N MET A 1 2.63 -4.66 -12.59
CA MET A 1 1.51 -5.06 -13.45
C MET A 1 1.87 -6.35 -14.16
N ASN A 2 0.89 -7.19 -14.51
CA ASN A 2 1.08 -8.39 -15.33
C ASN A 2 0.92 -8.07 -16.84
N GLU A 3 1.17 -9.06 -17.70
CA GLU A 3 1.12 -8.92 -19.17
C GLU A 3 -0.23 -8.38 -19.69
N PRO A 4 -1.41 -8.93 -19.32
CA PRO A 4 -2.71 -8.37 -19.75
C PRO A 4 -2.92 -6.89 -19.43
N GLU A 5 -2.51 -6.45 -18.24
CA GLU A 5 -2.61 -5.03 -17.87
C GLU A 5 -1.59 -4.18 -18.62
N TYR A 6 -0.34 -4.65 -18.72
CA TYR A 6 0.73 -3.96 -19.43
C TYR A 6 0.38 -3.72 -20.90
N ASP A 7 -0.11 -4.74 -21.60
CA ASP A 7 -0.47 -4.64 -23.01
C ASP A 7 -1.62 -3.65 -23.23
N ALA A 8 -2.60 -3.62 -22.33
CA ALA A 8 -3.69 -2.63 -22.38
C ALA A 8 -3.18 -1.20 -22.18
N VAL A 9 -2.28 -0.99 -21.21
CA VAL A 9 -1.67 0.32 -20.94
C VAL A 9 -0.81 0.77 -22.12
N ALA A 10 0.02 -0.12 -22.67
CA ALA A 10 0.94 0.17 -23.76
C ALA A 10 0.20 0.43 -25.07
N SER A 11 -0.76 -0.43 -25.45
CA SER A 11 -1.53 -0.29 -26.69
C SER A 11 -2.41 0.97 -26.71
N ALA A 12 -2.88 1.42 -25.55
CA ALA A 12 -3.60 2.69 -25.43
C ALA A 12 -2.67 3.92 -25.51
N GLY A 13 -1.36 3.75 -25.27
CA GLY A 13 -0.39 4.84 -25.18
C GLY A 13 -0.38 5.57 -23.83
N TRP A 14 -1.06 5.03 -22.81
CA TRP A 14 -1.21 5.69 -21.51
C TRP A 14 0.13 5.87 -20.77
N SER A 15 1.05 4.91 -20.90
CA SER A 15 2.40 5.01 -20.33
C SER A 15 3.25 6.14 -20.96
N GLU A 16 2.87 6.61 -22.15
CA GLU A 16 3.53 7.70 -22.86
C GLU A 16 2.83 9.06 -22.64
N GLY A 17 1.81 9.11 -21.78
CA GLY A 17 0.99 10.30 -21.59
C GLY A 17 0.03 10.57 -22.75
N ARG A 18 -0.19 9.60 -23.66
CA ARG A 18 -1.09 9.72 -24.81
C ARG A 18 -2.43 9.05 -24.50
N ASN A 19 -3.51 9.59 -25.09
CA ASN A 19 -4.88 9.07 -24.93
C ASN A 19 -5.29 8.81 -23.47
N LEU A 20 -4.80 9.65 -22.55
CA LEU A 20 -5.03 9.45 -21.12
C LEU A 20 -6.54 9.38 -20.84
N PRO A 21 -6.97 8.43 -20.00
CA PRO A 21 -8.38 8.25 -19.73
C PRO A 21 -8.95 9.42 -18.93
N ASP A 22 -10.22 9.68 -19.16
CA ASP A 22 -11.01 10.70 -18.46
C ASP A 22 -12.46 10.24 -18.25
N GLU A 23 -13.29 11.12 -17.68
CA GLU A 23 -14.69 10.82 -17.36
C GLU A 23 -15.54 10.49 -18.60
N THR A 24 -15.15 11.00 -19.77
CA THR A 24 -15.83 10.79 -21.06
C THR A 24 -15.25 9.62 -21.86
N HIS A 25 -13.97 9.29 -21.63
CA HIS A 25 -13.24 8.18 -22.24
C HIS A 25 -12.54 7.36 -21.13
N PRO A 26 -13.31 6.60 -20.33
CA PRO A 26 -12.73 5.88 -19.20
C PRO A 26 -11.85 4.73 -19.67
N ALA A 27 -10.79 4.48 -18.90
CA ALA A 27 -10.02 3.26 -18.97
C ALA A 27 -10.92 2.05 -18.68
N ASN A 28 -10.62 0.95 -19.37
CA ASN A 28 -11.18 -0.35 -19.06
C ASN A 28 -10.10 -1.40 -19.21
N LEU A 29 -9.40 -1.68 -18.12
CA LEU A 29 -8.39 -2.72 -18.07
C LEU A 29 -9.05 -4.10 -18.18
N PRO A 30 -8.41 -5.08 -18.85
CA PRO A 30 -9.02 -6.36 -19.13
C PRO A 30 -9.22 -7.22 -17.87
N VAL A 31 -10.15 -8.17 -17.95
CA VAL A 31 -10.24 -9.25 -16.96
C VAL A 31 -8.92 -10.01 -16.94
N GLY A 32 -8.41 -10.30 -15.76
CA GLY A 32 -7.11 -10.94 -15.56
C GLY A 32 -5.97 -9.94 -15.31
N SER A 33 -6.22 -8.62 -15.36
CA SER A 33 -5.23 -7.63 -14.94
C SER A 33 -4.85 -7.79 -13.47
N ILE A 34 -3.54 -7.68 -13.19
CA ILE A 34 -2.95 -7.73 -11.85
C ILE A 34 -2.00 -6.55 -11.68
N ALA A 35 -2.34 -5.65 -10.77
CA ALA A 35 -1.51 -4.50 -10.42
C ALA A 35 -0.83 -4.73 -9.07
N VAL A 36 0.42 -4.28 -8.95
CA VAL A 36 1.16 -4.27 -7.69
C VAL A 36 1.71 -2.86 -7.48
N LYS A 37 1.44 -2.27 -6.33
CA LYS A 37 2.05 -1.01 -5.88
C LYS A 37 2.92 -1.33 -4.67
N ALA A 38 4.23 -1.20 -4.80
CA ALA A 38 5.19 -1.55 -3.76
C ALA A 38 5.84 -0.31 -3.15
N ALA A 39 6.11 -0.38 -1.85
CA ALA A 39 6.95 0.54 -1.10
C ALA A 39 8.28 -0.15 -0.78
N TRP A 40 9.36 0.62 -0.90
CA TRP A 40 10.73 0.14 -0.75
C TRP A 40 11.49 1.06 0.20
N ARG A 41 12.43 0.50 0.95
CA ARG A 41 13.45 1.26 1.68
C ARG A 41 14.83 0.96 1.13
N LEU A 42 15.76 1.90 1.28
CA LEU A 42 17.18 1.65 1.04
C LEU A 42 17.71 0.63 2.05
N MET A 43 18.53 -0.30 1.57
CA MET A 43 19.37 -1.14 2.40
C MET A 43 20.73 -0.45 2.58
N THR A 44 21.23 -0.44 3.80
CA THR A 44 22.45 0.26 4.19
C THR A 44 23.46 -0.68 4.86
N ASP A 45 24.65 -0.18 5.18
CA ASP A 45 25.65 -0.95 5.93
C ASP A 45 25.21 -1.25 7.37
N ALA A 46 24.22 -0.52 7.90
CA ALA A 46 23.60 -0.83 9.19
C ALA A 46 22.71 -2.09 9.13
N ASP A 47 22.24 -2.47 7.93
CA ASP A 47 21.46 -3.68 7.70
C ASP A 47 22.41 -4.89 7.59
N THR A 48 22.71 -5.50 8.74
CA THR A 48 23.52 -6.73 8.83
C THR A 48 22.95 -7.85 7.95
N PRO A 49 23.74 -8.88 7.59
CA PRO A 49 23.23 -10.02 6.81
C PRO A 49 21.99 -10.68 7.43
N ALA A 50 21.90 -10.74 8.76
CA ALA A 50 20.74 -11.26 9.47
C ALA A 50 19.49 -10.38 9.30
N ILE A 51 19.66 -9.05 9.26
CA ILE A 51 18.57 -8.12 8.96
C ILE A 51 18.16 -8.25 7.50
N ARG A 52 19.12 -8.21 6.56
CA ARG A 52 18.83 -8.31 5.11
C ARG A 52 18.08 -9.59 4.75
N ALA A 53 18.41 -10.73 5.39
CA ALA A 53 17.73 -12.00 5.16
C ALA A 53 16.22 -11.97 5.48
N ARG A 54 15.75 -10.97 6.23
CA ARG A 54 14.32 -10.78 6.57
C ARG A 54 13.52 -10.00 5.52
N TYR A 55 14.17 -9.48 4.48
CA TYR A 55 13.55 -8.64 3.46
C TYR A 55 13.76 -9.22 2.07
N TYR A 56 12.75 -9.08 1.21
CA TYR A 56 12.94 -9.31 -0.21
C TYR A 56 13.81 -8.15 -0.75
N VAL A 57 15.06 -8.45 -1.07
CA VAL A 57 16.06 -7.49 -1.53
C VAL A 57 16.15 -7.50 -3.05
N VAL A 58 16.11 -6.32 -3.65
CA VAL A 58 16.50 -6.10 -5.04
C VAL A 58 17.86 -5.41 -5.02
N GLU A 59 18.87 -6.06 -5.59
CA GLU A 59 20.23 -5.53 -5.67
C GLU A 59 20.37 -4.56 -6.85
N ASN A 60 21.20 -3.53 -6.69
CA ASN A 60 21.55 -2.58 -7.76
C ASN A 60 20.34 -1.95 -8.47
N ALA A 61 19.30 -1.58 -7.71
CA ALA A 61 18.18 -0.81 -8.23
C ALA A 61 18.62 0.62 -8.58
N GLU A 62 18.04 1.20 -9.64
CA GLU A 62 18.20 2.64 -9.94
C GLU A 62 17.35 3.43 -8.95
N VAL A 63 17.99 4.16 -8.05
CA VAL A 63 17.33 5.05 -7.09
C VAL A 63 17.75 6.48 -7.37
N VAL A 64 16.81 7.42 -7.33
CA VAL A 64 17.11 8.84 -7.51
C VAL A 64 18.05 9.30 -6.40
N ASP A 65 19.23 9.77 -6.79
CA ASP A 65 20.14 10.47 -5.89
C ASP A 65 19.72 11.93 -5.84
N VAL A 66 19.07 12.30 -4.73
CA VAL A 66 18.50 13.63 -4.53
C VAL A 66 19.58 14.72 -4.57
N SER A 67 20.68 14.50 -3.85
CA SER A 67 21.79 15.45 -3.74
C SER A 67 22.47 15.66 -5.09
N ALA A 68 22.78 14.58 -5.80
CA ALA A 68 23.38 14.66 -7.13
C ALA A 68 22.42 15.28 -8.15
N SER A 69 21.12 15.00 -8.04
CA SER A 69 20.10 15.56 -8.93
C SER A 69 20.00 17.09 -8.77
N LEU A 70 19.98 17.58 -7.54
CA LEU A 70 19.96 19.01 -7.24
C LEU A 70 21.22 19.71 -7.74
N ALA A 71 22.40 19.11 -7.50
CA ALA A 71 23.67 19.65 -7.97
C ALA A 71 23.77 19.69 -9.51
N ALA A 72 23.20 18.72 -10.21
CA ALA A 72 23.25 18.62 -11.67
C ALA A 72 22.13 19.40 -12.38
N GLY A 73 21.09 19.85 -11.68
CA GLY A 73 19.91 20.47 -12.27
C GLY A 73 19.08 19.52 -13.16
N ARG A 74 19.24 18.21 -12.99
CA ARG A 74 18.53 17.14 -13.72
C ARG A 74 18.48 15.88 -12.87
N ILE A 75 17.56 14.96 -13.15
CA ILE A 75 17.51 13.68 -12.44
C ILE A 75 18.81 12.89 -12.67
N VAL A 76 19.40 12.44 -11.56
CA VAL A 76 20.56 11.55 -11.48
C VAL A 76 20.14 10.36 -10.62
N CYS A 77 20.40 9.16 -11.11
CA CYS A 77 20.19 7.92 -10.37
C CYS A 77 21.53 7.33 -9.92
N ALA A 78 21.49 6.63 -8.79
CA ALA A 78 22.58 5.81 -8.28
C ALA A 78 22.08 4.38 -8.05
N LYS A 79 23.01 3.42 -8.12
CA LYS A 79 22.73 2.03 -7.78
C LYS A 79 22.68 1.86 -6.27
N ALA A 80 21.59 1.30 -5.77
CA ALA A 80 21.44 0.93 -4.37
C ALA A 80 20.64 -0.37 -4.22
N ASP A 81 20.88 -1.09 -3.14
CA ASP A 81 20.05 -2.22 -2.75
C ASP A 81 18.80 -1.69 -2.04
N ILE A 82 17.64 -2.26 -2.38
CA ILE A 82 16.36 -1.88 -1.78
C ILE A 82 15.63 -3.08 -1.20
N GLY A 83 15.00 -2.89 -0.04
CA GLY A 83 14.19 -3.89 0.65
C GLY A 83 12.71 -3.58 0.51
N LEU A 84 11.91 -4.59 0.16
CA LEU A 84 10.45 -4.46 0.12
C LEU A 84 9.90 -4.29 1.54
N VAL A 85 9.16 -3.21 1.78
CA VAL A 85 8.56 -2.92 3.10
C VAL A 85 7.05 -3.05 3.12
N GLY A 86 6.39 -3.00 1.98
CA GLY A 86 4.95 -3.13 1.90
C GLY A 86 4.47 -3.08 0.46
N PHE A 87 3.29 -3.62 0.20
CA PHE A 87 2.71 -3.55 -1.14
C PHE A 87 1.20 -3.74 -1.12
N HIS A 88 0.55 -3.15 -2.11
CA HIS A 88 -0.80 -3.51 -2.54
C HIS A 88 -0.72 -4.45 -3.73
N ILE A 89 -1.61 -5.43 -3.75
CA ILE A 89 -1.89 -6.25 -4.91
C ILE A 89 -3.38 -6.16 -5.24
N MET A 90 -3.67 -5.97 -6.52
CA MET A 90 -5.03 -5.84 -7.02
C MET A 90 -5.25 -6.77 -8.20
N ILE A 91 -6.41 -7.43 -8.24
CA ILE A 91 -6.73 -8.38 -9.31
C ILE A 91 -8.12 -8.09 -9.88
N LYS A 92 -8.22 -7.86 -11.18
CA LYS A 92 -9.49 -7.72 -11.89
C LYS A 92 -9.98 -9.09 -12.34
N THR A 93 -11.18 -9.48 -11.92
CA THR A 93 -11.77 -10.77 -12.33
C THR A 93 -13.12 -10.56 -12.99
N ARG A 94 -13.60 -11.57 -13.72
CA ARG A 94 -14.94 -11.55 -14.34
C ARG A 94 -16.05 -11.26 -13.33
N TYR A 95 -15.91 -11.74 -12.10
CA TYR A 95 -16.94 -11.61 -11.05
C TYR A 95 -16.68 -10.44 -10.10
N ARG A 96 -15.54 -9.75 -10.24
CA ARG A 96 -15.13 -8.61 -9.41
C ARG A 96 -14.50 -7.54 -10.32
N PRO A 97 -15.31 -6.86 -11.16
CA PRO A 97 -14.83 -5.86 -12.10
C PRO A 97 -14.33 -4.57 -11.42
N GLN A 98 -14.74 -4.28 -10.18
CA GLN A 98 -14.17 -3.22 -9.31
C GLN A 98 -12.89 -3.66 -8.58
N TRP A 99 -12.27 -4.75 -9.05
CA TRP A 99 -11.05 -5.35 -8.52
C TRP A 99 -11.19 -5.99 -7.12
N LEU A 100 -10.36 -7.00 -6.88
CA LEU A 100 -10.02 -7.52 -5.56
C LEU A 100 -8.79 -6.78 -5.06
N TRP A 101 -8.74 -6.46 -3.78
CA TRP A 101 -7.69 -5.63 -3.18
C TRP A 101 -7.07 -6.38 -2.02
N SER A 102 -5.75 -6.30 -1.87
CA SER A 102 -5.06 -6.78 -0.68
C SER A 102 -3.83 -5.93 -0.40
N THR A 103 -3.52 -5.75 0.88
CA THR A 103 -2.38 -4.97 1.34
C THR A 103 -1.52 -5.76 2.32
N PHE A 104 -0.21 -5.72 2.11
CA PHE A 104 0.78 -6.47 2.85
C PHE A 104 1.87 -5.55 3.40
N GLU A 105 2.41 -5.91 4.56
CA GLU A 105 3.50 -5.20 5.22
C GLU A 105 4.61 -6.16 5.61
N GLN A 106 5.85 -5.66 5.61
CA GLN A 106 6.96 -6.31 6.27
C GLN A 106 6.79 -6.16 7.79
N ILE A 107 6.96 -7.26 8.54
CA ILE A 107 6.61 -7.36 9.97
C ILE A 107 7.47 -6.50 10.91
N ASP A 108 8.63 -6.04 10.44
CA ASP A 108 9.58 -5.19 11.16
C ASP A 108 9.41 -3.70 10.81
N ASN A 109 8.31 -3.28 10.20
CA ASN A 109 8.12 -1.87 9.87
C ASN A 109 7.93 -0.99 11.11
N VAL A 110 7.07 -1.41 12.04
CA VAL A 110 6.62 -0.62 13.19
C VAL A 110 6.32 -1.52 14.40
N PRO A 111 6.21 -0.97 15.62
CA PRO A 111 5.75 -1.73 16.77
C PRO A 111 4.34 -2.31 16.58
N PRO A 112 4.05 -3.51 17.11
CA PRO A 112 2.72 -4.13 17.05
C PRO A 112 1.70 -3.31 17.86
N ALA A 113 0.45 -3.30 17.39
CA ALA A 113 -0.67 -2.68 18.11
C ALA A 113 -1.64 -3.72 18.69
N GLY A 114 -1.64 -4.94 18.14
CA GLY A 114 -2.50 -6.02 18.55
C GLY A 114 -2.05 -6.72 19.82
N VAL A 115 -3.03 -7.29 20.53
CA VAL A 115 -2.84 -8.11 21.73
C VAL A 115 -3.54 -9.45 21.56
N GLY A 116 -3.13 -10.45 22.35
CA GLY A 116 -3.72 -11.79 22.28
C GLY A 116 -3.70 -12.35 20.86
N ASP A 117 -4.85 -12.77 20.35
CA ASP A 117 -4.99 -13.36 19.02
C ASP A 117 -4.71 -12.35 17.88
N ALA A 118 -4.80 -11.05 18.13
CA ALA A 118 -4.48 -9.99 17.17
C ALA A 118 -2.98 -9.61 17.19
N ARG A 119 -2.17 -10.12 18.12
CA ARG A 119 -0.75 -9.72 18.24
C ARG A 119 0.03 -10.04 16.97
N GLU A 120 0.60 -9.00 16.37
CA GLU A 120 1.55 -9.09 15.26
C GLU A 120 2.95 -9.50 15.77
N PRO A 121 3.83 -10.04 14.89
CA PRO A 121 5.23 -10.20 15.22
C PRO A 121 5.88 -8.87 15.58
N ASP A 122 6.87 -8.90 16.48
CA ASP A 122 7.61 -7.71 16.89
C ASP A 122 9.07 -7.84 16.44
N ALA A 123 9.59 -6.84 15.71
CA ALA A 123 11.00 -6.77 15.33
C ALA A 123 11.93 -6.91 16.54
N LYS A 124 11.52 -6.35 17.68
CA LYS A 124 12.26 -6.42 18.94
C LYS A 124 12.46 -7.86 19.42
N ASP A 125 11.44 -8.70 19.28
CA ASP A 125 11.51 -10.12 19.68
C ASP A 125 12.50 -10.90 18.79
N ALA A 126 12.72 -10.43 17.56
CA ALA A 126 13.69 -10.97 16.62
C ALA A 126 15.09 -10.31 16.70
N GLY A 127 15.29 -9.34 17.59
CA GLY A 127 16.53 -8.55 17.64
C GLY A 127 16.79 -7.69 16.40
N ALA A 128 15.74 -7.39 15.63
CA ALA A 128 15.80 -6.53 14.43
C ALA A 128 15.37 -5.10 14.77
N PRO A 129 15.92 -4.08 14.09
CA PRO A 129 15.41 -2.70 14.20
C PRO A 129 14.09 -2.56 13.44
N TYR A 130 13.26 -1.61 13.86
CA TYR A 130 12.10 -1.23 13.05
C TYR A 130 12.54 -0.37 11.85
N SER A 131 11.86 -0.50 10.71
CA SER A 131 12.15 0.32 9.52
C SER A 131 11.69 1.78 9.66
N TYR A 132 10.61 2.03 10.40
CA TYR A 132 9.95 3.34 10.47
C TYR A 132 9.66 3.81 11.89
N TYR A 133 10.36 3.26 12.88
CA TYR A 133 10.19 3.64 14.28
C TYR A 133 11.51 3.54 15.06
N ASP A 134 11.83 4.55 15.87
CA ASP A 134 12.95 4.54 16.79
C ASP A 134 12.44 4.58 18.23
N PRO A 135 12.55 3.47 18.99
CA PRO A 135 12.12 3.40 20.39
C PRO A 135 12.82 4.41 21.32
N ARG A 136 13.94 5.00 20.89
CA ARG A 136 14.66 6.04 21.64
C ARG A 136 14.05 7.43 21.46
N HIS A 137 13.23 7.63 20.43
CA HIS A 137 12.58 8.88 20.08
C HIS A 137 11.06 8.71 19.88
N PRO A 138 10.34 8.12 20.85
CA PRO A 138 8.95 7.69 20.66
C PRO A 138 7.93 8.84 20.54
N ASN A 139 8.33 10.07 20.89
CA ASN A 139 7.45 11.24 20.98
C ASN A 139 7.57 12.20 19.79
N SER A 140 8.33 11.86 18.74
CA SER A 140 8.38 12.73 17.55
C SER A 140 7.10 12.52 16.73
N ASP A 141 6.31 13.57 16.58
CA ASP A 141 5.09 13.53 15.77
C ASP A 141 5.41 13.36 14.28
N LEU A 142 4.50 12.73 13.55
CA LEU A 142 4.53 12.78 12.08
C LEU A 142 4.42 14.24 11.61
N PRO A 143 5.15 14.63 10.54
CA PRO A 143 4.93 15.91 9.88
C PRO A 143 3.45 16.13 9.54
N LYS A 144 2.97 17.38 9.59
CA LYS A 144 1.56 17.66 9.31
C LYS A 144 1.21 17.29 7.88
N PHE A 145 0.15 16.52 7.67
CA PHE A 145 -0.33 16.22 6.33
C PHE A 145 -0.62 17.50 5.52
N GLY A 146 -0.05 17.60 4.31
CA GLY A 146 -0.12 18.77 3.44
C GLY A 146 1.06 19.76 3.58
N SER A 147 1.93 19.57 4.58
CA SER A 147 3.23 20.25 4.65
C SER A 147 4.11 19.90 3.44
N PRO A 148 5.13 20.71 3.09
CA PRO A 148 6.01 20.43 1.95
C PRO A 148 6.58 19.01 1.91
N GLU A 149 6.94 18.47 3.09
CA GLU A 149 7.56 17.16 3.28
C GLU A 149 6.59 15.99 3.09
N THR A 150 5.28 16.25 3.17
CA THR A 150 4.22 15.24 3.02
C THR A 150 3.48 15.34 1.68
N ARG A 151 3.86 16.31 0.84
CA ARG A 151 3.35 16.42 -0.53
C ARG A 151 4.01 15.37 -1.43
N PRO A 152 3.29 14.92 -2.49
CA PRO A 152 3.88 14.01 -3.46
C PRO A 152 5.18 14.56 -4.03
N VAL A 153 6.14 13.66 -4.24
CA VAL A 153 7.39 14.00 -4.92
C VAL A 153 7.08 14.40 -6.36
N SER A 154 7.63 15.52 -6.80
CA SER A 154 7.49 16.02 -8.18
C SER A 154 8.69 16.90 -8.56
N VAL A 155 8.74 17.36 -9.81
CA VAL A 155 9.75 18.34 -10.25
C VAL A 155 9.65 19.66 -9.46
N THR A 156 8.46 20.04 -9.01
CA THR A 156 8.21 21.26 -8.23
C THR A 156 8.21 21.02 -6.72
N ASN A 157 8.30 19.76 -6.28
CA ASN A 157 8.43 19.33 -4.90
C ASN A 157 9.43 18.17 -4.82
N PRO A 158 10.74 18.43 -5.04
CA PRO A 158 11.74 17.38 -5.01
C PRO A 158 11.85 16.79 -3.59
N PRO A 159 12.28 15.53 -3.46
CA PRO A 159 12.52 14.94 -2.14
C PRO A 159 13.62 15.73 -1.40
N SER A 160 13.58 15.71 -0.07
CA SER A 160 14.65 16.31 0.75
C SER A 160 15.94 15.49 0.62
N PRO A 161 17.13 16.11 0.50
CA PRO A 161 18.42 15.43 0.58
C PRO A 161 18.65 14.72 1.92
N ASP A 162 18.08 15.28 2.99
CA ASP A 162 18.17 14.78 4.36
C ASP A 162 16.79 14.91 5.01
N PRO A 163 15.88 13.95 4.77
CA PRO A 163 14.55 13.99 5.37
C PRO A 163 14.63 13.62 6.85
N GLU A 164 13.95 14.39 7.69
CA GLU A 164 13.78 14.03 9.11
C GLU A 164 13.06 12.67 9.22
N PRO A 165 13.61 11.69 9.97
CA PRO A 165 12.98 10.40 10.13
C PRO A 165 11.59 10.50 10.76
N MET A 166 10.60 9.88 10.11
CA MET A 166 9.24 9.79 10.64
C MET A 166 9.13 8.69 11.70
N GLN A 167 8.35 8.93 12.75
CA GLN A 167 7.97 7.90 13.74
C GLN A 167 6.60 7.34 13.41
N VAL A 168 6.58 6.25 12.66
CA VAL A 168 5.36 5.56 12.27
C VAL A 168 4.99 4.52 13.33
N THR A 169 3.73 4.52 13.71
CA THR A 169 3.13 3.47 14.54
C THR A 169 1.88 2.94 13.85
N ARG A 170 1.49 1.72 14.18
CA ARG A 170 0.19 1.17 13.80
C ARG A 170 -0.86 1.69 14.80
N ARG A 171 -1.86 2.43 14.32
CA ARG A 171 -2.93 2.96 15.20
C ARG A 171 -4.00 1.94 15.55
N PHE A 172 -4.27 1.00 14.64
CA PHE A 172 -5.28 -0.02 14.81
C PHE A 172 -4.70 -1.41 14.49
N PRO A 173 -4.96 -2.42 15.33
CA PRO A 173 -4.48 -3.78 15.11
C PRO A 173 -5.04 -4.39 13.83
N ILE A 174 -4.33 -5.40 13.32
CA ILE A 174 -4.84 -6.28 12.26
C ILE A 174 -5.94 -7.18 12.84
N HIS A 175 -7.06 -7.33 12.13
CA HIS A 175 -8.19 -8.17 12.57
C HIS A 175 -7.71 -9.59 12.90
N THR A 176 -8.26 -10.16 13.97
CA THR A 176 -7.84 -11.46 14.51
C THR A 176 -7.89 -12.60 13.48
N SER A 177 -8.92 -12.64 12.63
CA SER A 177 -9.02 -13.65 11.55
C SER A 177 -7.93 -13.47 10.49
N THR A 178 -7.52 -12.24 10.19
CA THR A 178 -6.41 -11.95 9.28
C THR A 178 -5.10 -12.41 9.89
N MET A 179 -4.88 -12.16 11.19
CA MET A 179 -3.71 -12.67 11.90
C MET A 179 -3.69 -14.20 12.00
N ALA A 180 -4.84 -14.83 12.21
CA ALA A 180 -4.95 -16.29 12.15
C ALA A 180 -4.59 -16.82 10.75
N MET A 181 -5.04 -16.13 9.69
CA MET A 181 -4.67 -16.48 8.32
C MET A 181 -3.17 -16.29 8.07
N ASN A 182 -2.57 -15.18 8.49
CA ASN A 182 -1.12 -14.97 8.40
C ASN A 182 -0.34 -16.12 9.04
N ARG A 183 -0.70 -16.51 10.27
CA ARG A 183 -0.08 -17.66 10.96
C ARG A 183 -0.22 -18.96 10.18
N ALA A 184 -1.39 -19.21 9.59
CA ALA A 184 -1.60 -20.40 8.76
C ALA A 184 -0.73 -20.38 7.49
N PHE A 185 -0.61 -19.24 6.82
CA PHE A 185 0.21 -19.10 5.61
C PHE A 185 1.71 -19.21 5.91
N TRP A 186 2.19 -18.61 7.00
CA TRP A 186 3.59 -18.73 7.43
C TRP A 186 3.97 -20.16 7.82
N ALA A 187 3.01 -20.98 8.25
CA ALA A 187 3.24 -22.39 8.54
C ALA A 187 3.37 -23.27 7.29
N LEU A 188 3.01 -22.78 6.10
CA LEU A 188 3.14 -23.54 4.85
C LEU A 188 4.61 -23.79 4.51
N SER A 189 4.92 -25.00 4.04
CA SER A 189 6.31 -25.42 3.76
C SER A 189 7.01 -24.59 2.69
N GLY A 190 6.26 -23.92 1.81
CA GLY A 190 6.82 -23.01 0.79
C GLY A 190 7.05 -21.58 1.29
N ILE A 191 6.52 -21.22 2.46
CA ILE A 191 6.67 -19.89 3.06
C ILE A 191 7.64 -19.94 4.24
N ARG A 192 7.50 -20.95 5.10
CA ARG A 192 8.36 -21.15 6.26
C ARG A 192 9.83 -21.26 5.84
N GLY A 193 10.69 -20.48 6.48
CA GLY A 193 12.12 -20.38 6.19
C GLY A 193 12.44 -19.61 4.90
N SER A 194 11.43 -19.05 4.23
CA SER A 194 11.62 -18.10 3.13
C SER A 194 11.41 -16.68 3.65
N VAL A 195 11.88 -15.70 2.88
CA VAL A 195 11.68 -14.28 3.18
C VAL A 195 10.21 -13.88 3.36
N TRP A 196 9.28 -14.63 2.74
CA TRP A 196 7.84 -14.34 2.77
C TRP A 196 7.21 -14.59 4.14
N GLU A 197 7.87 -15.31 5.05
CA GLU A 197 7.41 -15.42 6.44
C GLU A 197 7.51 -14.10 7.23
N HIS A 198 8.21 -13.11 6.67
CA HIS A 198 8.35 -11.77 7.24
C HIS A 198 7.40 -10.74 6.60
N TYR A 199 6.40 -11.19 5.85
CA TYR A 199 5.36 -10.34 5.29
C TYR A 199 3.98 -10.79 5.77
N MET A 200 3.19 -9.86 6.30
CA MET A 200 1.83 -10.09 6.80
C MET A 200 0.80 -9.42 5.92
N LEU A 201 -0.31 -10.11 5.67
CA LEU A 201 -1.53 -9.47 5.17
C LEU A 201 -2.09 -8.55 6.26
N VAL A 202 -2.39 -7.32 5.89
CA VAL A 202 -3.11 -6.36 6.74
C VAL A 202 -4.61 -6.48 6.51
N ALA A 203 -5.03 -6.49 5.24
CA ALA A 203 -6.43 -6.55 4.84
C ALA A 203 -6.60 -7.01 3.39
N SER A 204 -7.77 -7.58 3.10
CA SER A 204 -8.27 -7.81 1.74
C SER A 204 -9.68 -7.24 1.59
N GLN A 205 -10.00 -6.63 0.45
CA GLN A 205 -11.34 -6.10 0.15
C GLN A 205 -11.85 -6.56 -1.22
N TRP A 206 -13.17 -6.70 -1.34
CA TRP A 206 -13.83 -7.07 -2.59
C TRP A 206 -15.24 -6.47 -2.72
N PRO A 207 -15.73 -6.25 -3.95
CA PRO A 207 -17.12 -5.83 -4.17
C PRO A 207 -18.11 -6.96 -3.89
N THR A 208 -19.22 -6.64 -3.21
CA THR A 208 -20.38 -7.55 -3.02
C THR A 208 -21.55 -7.22 -3.95
N ALA A 209 -21.60 -6.02 -4.52
CA ALA A 209 -22.57 -5.55 -5.51
C ALA A 209 -21.90 -5.14 -6.84
N PRO A 210 -21.24 -6.06 -7.55
CA PRO A 210 -20.35 -5.71 -8.66
C PRO A 210 -21.02 -5.18 -9.94
N ASN A 211 -22.36 -5.20 -10.04
CA ASN A 211 -23.06 -4.86 -11.28
C ASN A 211 -24.12 -3.76 -11.09
N PRO A 212 -24.27 -2.84 -12.07
CA PRO A 212 -23.40 -2.65 -13.23
C PRO A 212 -22.05 -2.02 -12.83
N PRO A 213 -20.92 -2.37 -13.46
CA PRO A 213 -19.66 -1.69 -13.19
C PRO A 213 -19.70 -0.26 -13.75
N GLY A 214 -19.11 0.69 -13.02
CA GLY A 214 -18.99 2.07 -13.51
C GLY A 214 -18.63 3.08 -12.41
N PRO A 215 -18.47 4.36 -12.76
CA PRO A 215 -18.11 5.45 -11.84
C PRO A 215 -19.04 5.62 -10.64
N GLN A 216 -20.32 5.26 -10.81
CA GLN A 216 -21.36 5.37 -9.79
C GLN A 216 -21.53 4.10 -8.95
N ASN A 217 -20.76 3.04 -9.24
CA ASN A 217 -20.81 1.79 -8.49
C ASN A 217 -19.42 1.40 -7.99
N ASP A 218 -19.14 1.73 -6.74
CA ASP A 218 -17.94 1.31 -6.01
C ASP A 218 -17.94 -0.20 -5.67
N GLY A 219 -19.05 -0.89 -5.95
CA GLY A 219 -19.20 -2.31 -5.81
C GLY A 219 -19.67 -2.77 -4.44
N GLY A 220 -20.04 -1.89 -3.50
CA GLY A 220 -20.48 -2.25 -2.15
C GLY A 220 -19.44 -3.16 -1.46
N PHE A 221 -18.36 -2.57 -0.96
CA PHE A 221 -17.16 -3.30 -0.57
C PHE A 221 -17.30 -4.06 0.77
N PHE A 222 -16.63 -5.20 0.86
CA PHE A 222 -16.47 -5.97 2.10
C PHE A 222 -14.98 -6.35 2.30
N PRO A 223 -14.46 -6.33 3.54
CA PRO A 223 -15.07 -5.79 4.76
C PRO A 223 -15.25 -4.26 4.67
N GLY A 224 -16.34 -3.78 5.28
CA GLY A 224 -16.87 -2.42 5.14
C GLY A 224 -18.38 -2.40 5.39
N LEU A 225 -18.99 -1.23 5.56
CA LEU A 225 -20.44 -1.14 5.78
C LEU A 225 -21.21 -1.65 4.56
N THR A 226 -22.27 -2.42 4.81
CA THR A 226 -23.32 -2.71 3.83
C THR A 226 -23.96 -1.39 3.41
N VAL A 227 -23.76 -0.97 2.17
CA VAL A 227 -24.32 0.28 1.64
C VAL A 227 -25.83 0.09 1.42
N ASP A 228 -26.65 0.86 2.14
CA ASP A 228 -28.02 1.14 1.73
C ASP A 228 -27.94 2.01 0.47
N ARG A 229 -28.36 1.46 -0.67
CA ARG A 229 -28.20 2.07 -2.00
C ARG A 229 -28.85 3.46 -2.11
N ASP A 230 -29.81 3.75 -1.22
CA ASP A 230 -30.60 4.98 -1.26
C ASP A 230 -30.14 6.02 -0.22
N LYS A 231 -29.03 5.77 0.50
CA LYS A 231 -28.44 6.73 1.45
C LYS A 231 -27.00 7.09 1.07
N PRO A 232 -26.64 8.39 1.07
CA PRO A 232 -25.24 8.78 1.02
C PRO A 232 -24.56 8.33 2.32
N SER A 233 -23.81 7.23 2.28
CA SER A 233 -23.04 6.78 3.43
C SER A 233 -21.70 7.50 3.47
N GLU A 234 -21.58 8.46 4.37
CA GLU A 234 -20.27 8.86 4.88
C GLU A 234 -19.85 7.84 5.95
N ASN A 235 -18.71 7.16 5.71
CA ASN A 235 -17.88 6.45 6.69
C ASN A 235 -18.18 4.97 7.04
N TYR A 236 -17.53 4.06 6.30
CA TYR A 236 -16.43 3.20 6.80
C TYR A 236 -16.49 2.73 8.27
N GLN A 237 -17.24 1.69 8.58
CA GLN A 237 -17.10 0.96 9.84
C GLN A 237 -17.19 -0.55 9.61
N SER A 238 -16.33 -1.31 10.30
CA SER A 238 -16.45 -2.77 10.41
C SER A 238 -17.84 -3.13 10.93
N THR A 239 -18.42 -4.21 10.41
CA THR A 239 -19.77 -4.69 10.79
C THR A 239 -19.77 -5.57 12.03
N ASP A 240 -18.60 -5.89 12.60
CA ASP A 240 -18.52 -6.52 13.92
C ASP A 240 -18.71 -5.46 15.01
N PRO A 241 -19.81 -5.50 15.80
CA PRO A 241 -20.03 -4.57 16.90
C PRO A 241 -18.91 -4.60 17.94
N ALA A 242 -18.14 -5.70 18.02
CA ALA A 242 -16.98 -5.82 18.90
C ALA A 242 -15.74 -5.07 18.36
N THR A 243 -15.63 -4.86 17.04
CA THR A 243 -14.46 -4.22 16.39
C THR A 243 -14.78 -2.89 15.72
N GLN A 244 -16.01 -2.38 15.88
CA GLN A 244 -16.44 -1.07 15.38
C GLN A 244 -15.53 0.04 15.95
N GLY A 245 -14.68 0.62 15.08
CA GLY A 245 -13.68 1.63 15.48
C GLY A 245 -12.40 1.07 16.10
N GLN A 246 -12.13 -0.23 16.00
CA GLN A 246 -10.93 -0.88 16.54
C GLN A 246 -9.99 -1.43 15.45
N GLU A 247 -10.37 -1.35 14.17
CA GLU A 247 -9.62 -1.93 13.06
C GLU A 247 -9.58 -0.98 11.88
N ASN A 248 -8.45 -1.01 11.15
CA ASN A 248 -8.25 -0.20 9.98
C ASN A 248 -7.54 -1.02 8.89
N LEU A 249 -7.92 -0.81 7.63
CA LEU A 249 -7.39 -1.56 6.49
C LEU A 249 -6.13 -0.89 5.90
N VAL A 250 -5.48 -0.05 6.71
CA VAL A 250 -4.36 0.80 6.32
C VAL A 250 -3.03 0.09 6.46
N ASN A 251 -2.25 0.23 5.40
CA ASN A 251 -0.84 -0.05 5.36
C ASN A 251 -0.03 1.09 6.00
N THR A 252 0.78 0.78 7.01
CA THR A 252 1.61 1.75 7.73
C THR A 252 2.63 2.46 6.82
N THR A 253 3.00 1.84 5.69
CA THR A 253 3.96 2.42 4.72
C THR A 253 3.29 3.13 3.54
N LEU A 254 2.11 2.67 3.10
CA LEU A 254 1.44 3.21 1.91
C LEU A 254 0.34 4.23 2.25
N GLU A 255 -0.26 4.16 3.45
CA GLU A 255 -1.21 5.15 3.94
C GLU A 255 -0.89 5.64 5.37
N THR A 256 0.39 5.88 5.65
CA THR A 256 0.92 6.40 6.94
C THR A 256 0.06 7.49 7.59
N TYR A 257 -0.44 8.44 6.77
CA TYR A 257 -1.21 9.61 7.20
C TYR A 257 -2.73 9.41 7.24
N LEU A 258 -3.24 8.25 6.82
CA LEU A 258 -4.69 7.95 6.76
C LEU A 258 -5.11 6.94 7.84
N GLN A 259 -4.31 6.83 8.90
CA GLN A 259 -4.54 5.86 9.98
C GLN A 259 -5.62 6.28 10.98
N ASP A 260 -5.98 7.57 11.05
CA ASP A 260 -6.82 8.14 12.13
C ASP A 260 -8.31 7.79 12.05
N GLY A 261 -8.77 7.37 10.89
CA GLY A 261 -10.12 6.89 10.66
C GLY A 261 -10.10 5.61 9.84
N ALA A 262 -11.19 4.86 9.90
CA ALA A 262 -11.35 3.67 9.08
C ALA A 262 -11.17 4.03 7.60
N SER A 263 -10.24 3.33 6.93
CA SER A 263 -9.93 3.49 5.50
C SER A 263 -10.22 2.19 4.73
N SER A 264 -10.28 2.27 3.40
CA SER A 264 -10.84 1.29 2.48
C SER A 264 -10.12 1.47 1.16
N CYS A 265 -9.47 0.40 0.70
CA CYS A 265 -8.81 0.37 -0.58
C CYS A 265 -9.79 0.76 -1.68
N MET A 266 -10.97 0.12 -1.70
CA MET A 266 -11.95 0.31 -2.76
C MET A 266 -12.52 1.73 -2.82
N ALA A 267 -12.80 2.36 -1.67
CA ALA A 267 -13.37 3.70 -1.67
C ALA A 267 -12.32 4.80 -1.94
N CYS A 268 -11.08 4.65 -1.48
CA CYS A 268 -9.97 5.52 -1.92
C CYS A 268 -9.74 5.39 -3.43
N HIS A 269 -9.77 4.18 -3.97
CA HIS A 269 -9.55 3.92 -5.39
C HIS A 269 -10.75 4.27 -6.28
N ASN A 270 -11.96 4.34 -5.72
CA ASN A 270 -13.13 4.83 -6.44
C ASN A 270 -12.97 6.30 -6.87
N VAL A 271 -12.17 7.11 -6.17
CA VAL A 271 -11.81 8.47 -6.64
C VAL A 271 -11.12 8.43 -8.01
N GLY A 272 -10.29 7.41 -8.25
CA GLY A 272 -9.68 7.17 -9.56
C GLY A 272 -10.72 6.75 -10.60
N ASN A 273 -11.62 5.84 -10.23
CA ASN A 273 -12.70 5.36 -11.09
C ASN A 273 -13.67 6.48 -11.53
N VAL A 274 -14.05 7.37 -10.60
CA VAL A 274 -14.87 8.55 -10.91
C VAL A 274 -14.21 9.44 -11.97
N ARG A 275 -12.88 9.49 -11.99
CA ARG A 275 -12.07 10.22 -12.99
C ARG A 275 -11.76 9.40 -14.25
N GLY A 276 -12.44 8.26 -14.44
CA GLY A 276 -12.28 7.39 -15.60
C GLY A 276 -11.07 6.45 -15.54
N ARG A 277 -10.45 6.18 -14.38
CA ARG A 277 -9.18 5.44 -14.29
C ARG A 277 -9.31 3.96 -13.91
N ASP A 278 -10.49 3.37 -14.06
CA ASP A 278 -10.75 1.94 -13.78
C ASP A 278 -10.24 1.48 -12.41
N PHE A 279 -10.44 2.31 -11.38
CA PHE A 279 -9.92 2.16 -10.01
C PHE A 279 -8.38 2.11 -9.89
N SER A 280 -7.63 2.13 -10.99
CA SER A 280 -6.17 2.03 -10.98
C SER A 280 -5.51 3.35 -10.58
N GLY A 281 -4.83 3.33 -9.43
CA GLY A 281 -4.03 4.47 -8.95
C GLY A 281 -2.81 4.76 -9.82
N PHE A 282 -2.29 3.79 -10.59
CA PHE A 282 -1.15 3.99 -11.49
C PHE A 282 -1.50 4.97 -12.62
N LEU A 283 -2.73 4.91 -13.14
CA LEU A 283 -3.21 5.85 -14.16
C LEU A 283 -3.34 7.29 -13.65
N ALA A 284 -3.23 7.51 -12.34
CA ALA A 284 -3.11 8.85 -11.76
C ALA A 284 -1.70 9.43 -11.88
N ALA A 285 -0.67 8.60 -11.98
CA ALA A 285 0.74 8.99 -11.96
C ALA A 285 1.32 9.31 -13.35
N VAL A 286 0.59 9.04 -14.43
CA VAL A 286 0.98 9.31 -15.83
C VAL A 286 0.54 10.70 -16.33
N ARG A 287 0.24 11.63 -15.41
CA ARG A 287 -0.07 13.04 -15.72
C ARG A 287 1.05 13.97 -15.29
#